data_AF-A0A0N5C6G6-F1
#
_entry.id   AF-A0A0N5C6G6-F1
#
_cell.length_a   1.000
_cell.length_b   1.000
_cell.length_c   1.000
_cell.angle_alpha   90.00
_cell.angle_beta   90.00
_cell.angle_gamma   90.00
#
_symmetry.space_group_name_H-M   'P 1'
#
loop_
_entity.id
_entity.type
_entity.pdbx_description
1 polymer ?
#
loop_
_entity_poly.entity_id
_entity_poly.type
_entity_poly.pdbx_seq_one_letter_code
_entity_poly.pdbx_strand_id
1 'polypeptide(L)'
;MASLCQELYCTGSVVYANYGKSDDYEVLDKKNISLKDRIILIKCGSNFRADKVNTDGVRGAKGVIIYSNPHEYALLLKKDNETFLHNIYLLDHGA
;
A
#
# COMPACT_ATOMS: atom_id res chain seq x y z
N MET A 1 -14.03 -22.89 -20.73
CA MET A 1 -12.62 -23.11 -21.12
C MET A 1 -12.01 -21.80 -21.58
N ALA A 2 -11.58 -20.95 -20.64
CA ALA A 2 -10.60 -19.88 -20.78
C ALA A 2 -10.33 -19.32 -19.36
N SER A 3 -9.13 -18.83 -19.10
CA SER A 3 -8.66 -18.24 -17.83
C SER A 3 -7.86 -19.17 -16.90
N LEU A 4 -7.07 -20.09 -17.46
CA LEU A 4 -5.81 -20.52 -16.84
C LEU A 4 -4.75 -19.53 -17.34
N CYS A 5 -4.00 -18.87 -16.43
CA CYS A 5 -3.17 -17.66 -16.63
C CYS A 5 -3.94 -16.35 -16.82
N GLN A 6 -4.37 -15.73 -15.72
CA GLN A 6 -4.50 -14.27 -15.71
C GLN A 6 -3.09 -13.67 -15.75
N GLU A 7 -2.94 -12.66 -16.59
CA GLU A 7 -1.71 -12.09 -17.12
C GLU A 7 -0.67 -11.72 -16.03
N LEU A 8 0.61 -11.80 -16.38
CA LEU A 8 1.78 -11.49 -15.53
C LEU A 8 1.80 -10.04 -14.96
N TYR A 9 0.79 -9.23 -15.29
CA TYR A 9 0.64 -7.83 -14.90
C TYR A 9 -0.85 -7.48 -14.80
N CYS A 10 -1.20 -6.56 -13.90
CA CYS A 10 -2.56 -6.05 -13.76
C CYS A 10 -2.57 -4.53 -13.93
N THR A 11 -3.65 -4.00 -14.49
CA THR A 11 -3.88 -2.55 -14.64
C THR A 11 -5.22 -2.16 -14.03
N GLY A 12 -5.27 -0.96 -13.46
CA GLY A 12 -6.47 -0.44 -12.82
C GLY A 12 -6.22 0.90 -12.15
N SER A 13 -7.31 1.60 -11.82
CA SER A 13 -7.22 2.86 -11.07
C SER A 13 -6.66 2.63 -9.68
N VAL A 14 -5.83 3.55 -9.20
CA VAL A 14 -5.22 3.46 -7.87
C VAL A 14 -6.11 4.13 -6.83
N VAL A 15 -6.32 3.47 -5.70
CA VAL A 15 -7.00 4.04 -4.52
C VAL A 15 -6.05 3.99 -3.34
N TYR A 16 -5.86 5.14 -2.69
CA TYR A 16 -5.08 5.22 -1.46
C TYR A 16 -5.93 4.83 -0.25
N ALA A 17 -5.50 3.82 0.51
CA ALA A 17 -6.22 3.31 1.68
C ALA A 17 -5.37 3.37 2.97
N ASN A 18 -4.49 4.37 3.10
CA ASN A 18 -3.72 4.62 4.32
C ASN A 18 -2.94 3.37 4.80
N TYR A 19 -3.26 2.75 5.95
CA TYR A 19 -2.59 1.52 6.40
C TYR A 19 -3.33 0.23 5.99
N GLY A 20 -4.47 0.34 5.32
CA GLY A 20 -5.30 -0.80 4.94
C GLY A 20 -5.96 -1.46 6.15
N LYS A 21 -6.34 -0.68 7.17
CA LYS A 21 -7.15 -1.15 8.30
C LYS A 21 -8.63 -1.16 7.95
N SER A 22 -9.42 -1.91 8.71
CA SER A 22 -10.89 -1.92 8.57
C SER A 22 -11.46 -0.49 8.54
N ASP A 23 -11.05 0.36 9.49
CA ASP A 23 -11.48 1.76 9.57
C ASP A 23 -11.11 2.59 8.33
N ASP A 24 -9.92 2.36 7.75
CA ASP A 24 -9.48 3.08 6.55
C ASP A 24 -10.43 2.78 5.38
N TYR A 25 -10.85 1.52 5.27
CA TYR A 25 -11.78 1.13 4.22
C TYR A 25 -13.22 1.56 4.49
N GLU A 26 -13.67 1.60 5.75
CA GLU A 26 -14.98 2.17 6.10
C GLU A 26 -15.08 3.65 5.70
N VAL A 27 -13.99 4.40 5.82
CA VAL A 27 -13.94 5.79 5.34
C VAL A 27 -14.10 5.87 3.83
N LEU A 28 -13.54 4.92 3.08
CA LEU A 28 -13.71 4.84 1.63
C LEU A 28 -15.13 4.46 1.25
N ASP A 29 -15.74 3.51 1.97
CA ASP A 29 -17.14 3.11 1.79
C ASP A 29 -18.08 4.30 2.04
N LYS A 30 -17.86 5.06 3.13
CA LYS A 30 -18.62 6.31 3.44
C LYS A 30 -18.47 7.39 2.37
N LYS A 31 -17.35 7.39 1.64
CA LYS A 31 -17.09 8.29 0.50
C LYS A 31 -17.59 7.73 -0.83
N ASN A 32 -18.27 6.59 -0.83
CA ASN A 32 -18.72 5.87 -2.02
C ASN A 32 -17.58 5.53 -3.01
N ILE A 33 -16.38 5.25 -2.48
CA ILE A 33 -15.21 4.87 -3.28
C ILE A 33 -15.14 3.33 -3.33
N SER A 34 -15.54 2.75 -4.46
CA SER A 34 -15.43 1.30 -4.67
C SER A 34 -13.98 0.86 -4.92
N LEU A 35 -13.57 -0.25 -4.31
CA LEU A 35 -12.26 -0.89 -4.50
C LEU A 35 -12.27 -2.01 -5.56
N LYS A 36 -13.45 -2.40 -6.04
CA LYS A 36 -13.61 -3.47 -7.01
C LYS A 36 -12.86 -3.13 -8.30
N ASP A 37 -12.07 -4.09 -8.80
CA ASP A 37 -11.26 -3.94 -10.02
C ASP A 37 -10.19 -2.84 -9.98
N ARG A 38 -9.82 -2.37 -8.78
CA ARG A 38 -8.81 -1.32 -8.56
C ARG A 38 -7.54 -1.85 -7.91
N ILE A 39 -6.48 -1.04 -7.95
CA ILE A 39 -5.22 -1.30 -7.24
C ILE A 39 -5.22 -0.46 -5.97
N ILE A 40 -5.02 -1.09 -4.82
CA ILE A 40 -4.98 -0.39 -3.53
C ILE A 40 -3.53 -0.04 -3.20
N LEU A 41 -3.27 1.21 -2.84
CA LEU A 41 -1.99 1.68 -2.33
C LEU A 41 -2.06 1.90 -0.81
N ILE A 42 -1.19 1.21 -0.06
CA ILE A 42 -1.14 1.27 1.40
C ILE A 42 0.28 1.41 1.94
N LYS A 43 0.39 2.04 3.11
CA LYS A 43 1.63 2.18 3.86
C LYS A 43 2.01 0.88 4.57
N CYS A 44 3.29 0.58 4.59
CA CYS A 44 3.88 -0.42 5.47
C CYS A 44 3.79 0.04 6.93
N GLY A 45 3.50 -0.88 7.84
CA GLY A 45 3.38 -0.60 9.27
C GLY A 45 1.94 -0.62 9.80
N SER A 46 1.80 -0.32 11.10
CA SER A 46 0.56 -0.27 11.89
C SER A 46 -0.21 -1.59 12.10
N ASN A 47 -0.18 -2.53 11.15
CA ASN A 47 -0.75 -3.89 11.25
C ASN A 47 0.14 -4.91 10.52
N PHE A 48 -0.14 -6.21 10.69
CA PHE A 48 0.64 -7.26 10.06
C PHE A 48 0.48 -7.22 8.54
N ARG A 49 1.55 -7.55 7.81
CA ARG A 49 1.54 -7.57 6.34
C ARG A 49 0.51 -8.55 5.78
N ALA A 50 0.27 -9.67 6.46
CA ALA A 50 -0.73 -10.66 6.08
C ALA A 50 -2.16 -10.08 6.14
N ASP A 51 -2.48 -9.27 7.15
CA ASP A 51 -3.80 -8.67 7.32
C ASP A 51 -4.13 -7.70 6.17
N LYS A 52 -3.10 -7.04 5.63
CA LYS A 52 -3.25 -6.07 4.53
C LYS A 52 -3.70 -6.68 3.21
N VAL A 53 -3.43 -7.98 3.01
CA VAL A 53 -3.82 -8.73 1.81
C VAL A 53 -5.01 -9.67 2.09
N ASN A 54 -5.64 -9.53 3.26
CA ASN A 54 -6.81 -10.33 3.58
C ASN A 54 -7.94 -10.03 2.58
N THR A 55 -8.48 -11.10 1.98
CA THR A 55 -9.52 -11.09 0.95
C THR A 55 -10.74 -10.24 1.33
N ASP A 56 -11.15 -10.30 2.61
CA ASP A 56 -12.29 -9.52 3.12
C ASP A 56 -11.99 -8.02 3.17
N GLY A 57 -10.75 -7.65 3.48
CA GLY A 57 -10.31 -6.25 3.57
C GLY A 57 -10.21 -5.58 2.20
N VAL A 58 -9.69 -6.31 1.21
CA VAL A 58 -9.40 -5.76 -0.13
C VAL A 58 -10.64 -5.58 -1.01
N ARG A 59 -11.84 -6.00 -0.58
CA ARG A 59 -13.15 -5.71 -1.21
C ARG A 59 -13.17 -5.92 -2.74
N GLY A 60 -12.50 -6.98 -3.22
CA GLY A 60 -12.44 -7.32 -4.65
C GLY A 60 -11.47 -6.45 -5.47
N ALA A 61 -10.48 -5.84 -4.85
CA ALA A 61 -9.36 -5.21 -5.55
C ALA A 61 -8.57 -6.22 -6.39
N LYS A 62 -8.00 -5.72 -7.49
CA LYS A 62 -7.12 -6.50 -8.40
C LYS A 62 -5.72 -6.71 -7.84
N GLY A 63 -5.28 -5.84 -6.94
CA GLY A 63 -3.94 -5.91 -6.36
C GLY A 63 -3.72 -4.89 -5.25
N VAL A 64 -2.67 -5.12 -4.47
CA VAL A 64 -2.26 -4.27 -3.35
C VAL A 64 -0.79 -3.92 -3.51
N ILE A 65 -0.48 -2.63 -3.44
CA ILE A 65 0.88 -2.09 -3.40
C ILE A 65 1.16 -1.62 -1.98
N ILE A 66 2.21 -2.14 -1.37
CA ILE A 66 2.67 -1.75 -0.04
C ILE A 66 3.94 -0.93 -0.20
N TYR A 67 3.97 0.30 0.33
CA TYR A 67 5.16 1.16 0.29
C TYR A 67 5.61 1.59 1.69
N SER A 68 6.92 1.78 1.86
CA SER A 68 7.50 2.31 3.10
C SER A 68 7.45 3.84 3.07
N ASN A 69 6.71 4.46 4.00
CA ASN A 69 6.54 5.90 4.06
C ASN A 69 7.78 6.59 4.66
N PRO A 70 8.47 7.51 3.93
CA PRO A 70 9.65 8.21 4.47
C PRO A 70 9.34 9.02 5.73
N HIS A 71 8.12 9.52 5.90
CA HIS A 71 7.72 10.22 7.12
C HIS A 71 7.73 9.35 8.37
N GLU A 72 7.75 8.03 8.23
CA GLU A 72 7.78 7.08 9.36
C GLU A 72 9.11 6.34 9.44
N TYR A 73 9.69 5.99 8.30
CA TYR A 73 10.94 5.22 8.22
C TYR A 73 12.19 6.09 8.06
N ALA A 74 12.03 7.41 7.93
CA ALA A 74 13.12 8.36 7.66
C ALA A 74 12.88 9.71 8.39
N LEU A 75 12.66 9.61 9.71
CA LEU A 75 12.16 10.70 10.57
C LEU A 75 13.00 11.99 10.55
N LEU A 76 14.32 11.88 10.43
CA LEU A 76 15.23 13.04 10.46
C LEU A 76 15.70 13.48 9.06
N LEU A 77 15.13 12.96 7.97
CA LEU A 77 15.53 13.40 6.62
C LEU A 77 15.42 14.92 6.44
N LYS A 78 14.50 15.59 7.13
CA LYS A 78 14.35 17.05 7.04
C LYS A 78 15.58 17.85 7.48
N LYS A 79 16.48 17.26 8.29
CA LYS A 79 17.62 17.97 8.86
C LYS A 79 18.87 17.81 8.02
N ASP A 80 19.13 16.58 7.58
CA ASP A 80 20.41 16.22 6.97
C ASP A 80 20.26 15.67 5.54
N ASN A 81 19.03 15.41 5.05
CA ASN A 81 18.70 14.84 3.73
C ASN A 81 19.47 13.57 3.35
N GLU A 82 20.05 12.90 4.34
CA GLU A 82 20.94 11.77 4.13
C GLU A 82 20.27 10.47 4.56
N THR A 83 20.23 9.51 3.62
CA THR A 83 19.81 8.13 3.80
C THR A 83 21.03 7.22 4.03
N PHE A 84 20.87 5.91 3.98
CA PHE A 84 21.97 4.95 4.10
C PHE A 84 23.09 5.13 3.07
N LEU A 85 24.14 5.83 3.48
CA LEU A 85 25.39 5.24 4.00
C LEU A 85 25.91 6.13 5.16
N HIS A 86 25.34 7.32 5.28
CA HIS A 86 25.65 8.36 6.25
C HIS A 86 24.68 8.35 7.45
N ASN A 87 23.50 7.75 7.31
CA ASN A 87 22.51 7.57 8.38
C ASN A 87 21.87 6.16 8.34
N ILE A 88 21.11 5.82 9.38
CA ILE A 88 20.39 4.53 9.49
C ILE A 88 19.02 4.51 8.79
N TYR A 89 18.69 5.55 8.01
CA TYR A 89 17.39 5.67 7.34
C TYR A 89 17.35 4.92 6.02
N LEU A 90 16.15 4.45 5.68
CA LEU A 90 15.88 3.78 4.41
C LEU A 90 16.21 4.70 3.22
N LEU A 91 16.78 4.14 2.16
CA LEU A 91 17.01 4.83 0.90
C LEU A 91 15.67 5.23 0.25
N ASP A 92 15.72 6.27 -0.58
CA ASP A 92 14.60 6.75 -1.39
C ASP A 92 14.12 5.71 -2.42
N HIS A 93 15.03 4.89 -2.93
CA HIS A 93 14.72 3.80 -3.87
C HIS A 93 14.32 2.48 -3.20
N GLY A 94 14.21 2.44 -1.86
CA GLY A 94 13.90 1.23 -1.10
C GLY A 94 15.14 0.42 -0.71
N ALA A 95 14.94 -0.81 -0.26
CA ALA A 95 16.00 -1.78 0.06
C ALA A 95 16.20 -2.75 -1.10
#